data_AF-A0A8H6LAN3-F1
#
_entry.id   AF-A0A8H6LAN3-F1
#
_cell.length_a   1.000
_cell.length_b   1.000
_cell.length_c   1.000
_cell.angle_alpha   90.00
_cell.angle_beta   90.00
_cell.angle_gamma   90.00
#
_symmetry.space_group_name_H-M   'P 1'
#
loop_
_entity.id
_entity.type
_entity.pdbx_description
1 polymer ?
#
loop_
_entity_poly.entity_id
_entity_poly.type
_entity_poly.pdbx_seq_one_letter_code
_entity_poly.pdbx_strand_id
1 'polypeptide(L)'
;MACVAINETTAVVEWQWEGATRNLATADPDHDAIRFTLRLDPESQYGAHFEISIPFRFKDKPAGAGVCLRINPFFIKSFAYSDVPTPPDAVKQIFDATTYLDFTLDNRITILIPTDVEEPIVAARARSGKVLDLIHELSCITSLRIYIQQSLLSPDELKSISEAVEQRQIKPSSDPDYDISRMFSGSGAKVTTIPPPKPPSYKKATKTQPPPNAPSNRKRPRQDSHPEFFSQFWDKLQKLEAKVDDLQTDNARLRADNAQLKDKVARLEKKYDGLEQGDAEEASEVH
;
A
#
# COMPACT_ATOMS: atom_id res chain seq x y z
N MET A 1 -19.34 -17.08 -17.43
CA MET A 1 -19.39 -15.71 -16.85
C MET A 1 -17.95 -15.28 -16.73
N ALA A 2 -17.57 -14.09 -17.20
CA ALA A 2 -16.17 -13.69 -17.22
C ALA A 2 -15.58 -13.59 -15.80
N CYS A 3 -14.28 -13.84 -15.67
CA CYS A 3 -13.55 -13.66 -14.42
C CYS A 3 -13.68 -12.20 -13.95
N VAL A 4 -14.10 -12.00 -12.70
CA VAL A 4 -14.12 -10.69 -12.05
C VAL A 4 -12.76 -10.47 -11.40
N ALA A 5 -12.08 -9.36 -11.71
CA ALA A 5 -10.76 -9.11 -11.14
C ALA A 5 -10.46 -7.62 -10.96
N ILE A 6 -9.89 -7.27 -9.80
CA ILE A 6 -9.17 -6.03 -9.55
C ILE A 6 -7.81 -6.39 -8.97
N ASN A 7 -6.76 -5.84 -9.57
CA ASN A 7 -5.38 -6.14 -9.19
C ASN A 7 -4.74 -4.90 -8.58
N GLU A 8 -4.32 -5.01 -7.32
CA GLU A 8 -3.54 -4.00 -6.60
C GLU A 8 -4.09 -2.56 -6.70
N THR A 9 -5.42 -2.41 -6.63
CA THR A 9 -6.02 -1.06 -6.59
C THR A 9 -5.77 -0.41 -5.23
N THR A 10 -5.63 0.91 -5.17
CA THR A 10 -5.62 1.64 -3.89
C THR A 10 -6.89 1.32 -3.11
N ALA A 11 -6.77 1.17 -1.79
CA ALA A 11 -7.89 0.87 -0.90
C ALA A 11 -7.75 1.51 0.48
N VAL A 12 -8.88 1.68 1.16
CA VAL A 12 -8.95 2.07 2.58
C VAL A 12 -9.77 1.03 3.32
N VAL A 13 -9.29 0.59 4.48
CA VAL A 13 -10.01 -0.40 5.31
C VAL A 13 -10.64 0.31 6.50
N GLU A 14 -11.90 0.01 6.79
CA GLU A 14 -12.66 0.52 7.94
C GLU A 14 -13.24 -0.64 8.75
N TRP A 15 -13.27 -0.50 10.08
CA TRP A 15 -13.85 -1.48 10.98
C TRP A 15 -14.34 -0.84 12.28
N GLN A 16 -15.04 -1.63 13.11
CA GLN A 16 -15.43 -1.23 14.46
C GLN A 16 -14.49 -1.87 15.49
N TRP A 17 -13.99 -1.05 16.42
CA TRP A 17 -13.16 -1.50 17.53
C TRP A 17 -13.56 -0.78 18.81
N GLU A 18 -13.92 -1.53 19.85
CA GLU A 18 -14.28 -0.97 21.17
C GLU A 18 -15.32 0.17 21.11
N GLY A 19 -16.30 0.07 20.20
CA GLY A 19 -17.37 1.06 20.03
C GLY A 19 -16.97 2.30 19.21
N ALA A 20 -15.79 2.31 18.61
CA ALA A 20 -15.34 3.38 17.72
C ALA A 20 -15.05 2.86 16.31
N THR A 21 -15.39 3.67 15.30
CA THR A 21 -14.96 3.44 13.93
C THR A 21 -13.46 3.69 13.80
N ARG A 22 -12.74 2.69 13.29
CA ARG A 22 -11.32 2.73 12.98
C ARG A 22 -11.14 2.66 11.48
N ASN A 23 -10.06 3.25 10.99
CA ASN A 23 -9.69 3.14 9.59
C ASN A 23 -8.17 2.98 9.45
N LEU A 24 -7.79 2.34 8.35
CA LEU A 24 -6.44 2.20 7.88
C LEU A 24 -6.38 2.77 6.46
N ALA A 25 -6.06 4.06 6.39
CA ALA A 25 -5.90 4.83 5.16
C ALA A 25 -4.44 5.13 4.83
N THR A 26 -3.53 4.98 5.80
CA THR A 26 -2.11 5.32 5.65
C THR A 26 -1.23 4.14 6.05
N ALA A 27 -0.18 3.91 5.27
CA ALA A 27 0.78 2.83 5.48
C ALA A 27 2.08 3.35 6.14
N ASP A 28 3.08 2.48 6.29
CA ASP A 28 4.45 2.90 6.59
C ASP A 28 5.44 2.42 5.51
N PRO A 29 5.95 3.30 4.64
CA PRO A 29 5.83 4.76 4.68
C PRO A 29 4.45 5.30 4.24
N ASP A 30 4.17 6.55 4.58
CA ASP A 30 2.87 7.22 4.38
C ASP A 30 2.55 7.60 2.93
N HIS A 31 3.56 7.63 2.05
CA HIS A 31 3.37 7.86 0.62
C HIS A 31 3.00 6.59 -0.14
N ASP A 32 3.18 5.41 0.46
CA ASP A 32 2.80 4.15 -0.18
C ASP A 32 1.33 3.86 0.12
N ALA A 33 0.59 3.54 -0.94
CA ALA A 33 -0.83 3.21 -0.83
C ALA A 33 -1.03 1.78 -0.34
N ILE A 34 -2.06 1.59 0.49
CA ILE A 34 -2.61 0.26 0.79
C ILE A 34 -3.31 -0.25 -0.47
N ARG A 35 -3.04 -1.49 -0.85
CA ARG A 35 -3.57 -2.09 -2.07
C ARG A 35 -4.56 -3.20 -1.76
N PHE A 36 -5.59 -3.33 -2.58
CA PHE A 36 -6.56 -4.42 -2.53
C PHE A 36 -6.54 -5.20 -3.86
N THR A 37 -6.54 -6.52 -3.74
CA THR A 37 -6.65 -7.46 -4.86
C THR A 37 -7.86 -8.35 -4.59
N LEU A 38 -8.73 -8.46 -5.60
CA LEU A 38 -9.86 -9.35 -5.60
C LEU A 38 -9.89 -10.07 -6.93
N ARG A 39 -10.08 -11.38 -6.89
CA ARG A 39 -10.38 -12.18 -8.07
C ARG A 39 -11.46 -13.18 -7.73
N LEU A 40 -12.40 -13.34 -8.65
CA LEU A 40 -13.41 -14.37 -8.62
C LEU A 40 -13.50 -14.97 -10.03
N ASP A 41 -13.14 -16.24 -10.15
CA ASP A 41 -13.17 -16.98 -11.39
C ASP A 41 -14.29 -18.03 -11.35
N PRO A 42 -15.44 -17.76 -12.00
CA PRO A 42 -16.57 -18.68 -12.03
C PRO A 42 -16.28 -19.96 -12.82
N GLU A 43 -15.32 -19.95 -13.75
CA GLU A 43 -15.04 -21.08 -14.64
C GLU A 43 -14.07 -22.10 -13.99
N SER A 44 -13.12 -21.63 -13.18
CA SER A 44 -12.20 -22.47 -12.41
C SER A 44 -12.77 -22.92 -11.05
N GLN A 45 -14.00 -23.44 -11.04
CA GLN A 45 -14.68 -23.93 -9.83
C GLN A 45 -14.93 -22.85 -8.76
N TYR A 46 -15.17 -21.60 -9.16
CA TYR A 46 -15.35 -20.46 -8.25
C TYR A 46 -14.11 -20.17 -7.40
N GLY A 47 -12.93 -20.25 -8.02
CA GLY A 47 -11.67 -19.85 -7.41
C GLY A 47 -11.69 -18.36 -7.08
N ALA A 48 -11.64 -18.04 -5.79
CA ALA A 48 -11.70 -16.69 -5.28
C ALA A 48 -10.43 -16.36 -4.49
N HIS A 49 -10.02 -15.10 -4.58
CA HIS A 49 -8.83 -14.58 -3.93
C HIS A 49 -9.09 -13.15 -3.46
N PHE A 50 -8.75 -12.84 -2.21
CA PHE A 50 -8.98 -11.53 -1.60
C PHE A 50 -7.81 -11.17 -0.68
N GLU A 51 -7.12 -10.08 -1.01
CA GLU A 51 -5.93 -9.64 -0.29
C GLU A 51 -5.84 -8.14 -0.13
N ILE A 52 -5.40 -7.72 1.05
CA ILE A 52 -5.04 -6.33 1.35
C ILE A 52 -3.53 -6.29 1.61
N SER A 53 -2.78 -5.60 0.76
CA SER A 53 -1.34 -5.37 0.93
C SER A 53 -1.10 -4.02 1.60
N ILE A 54 -0.44 -4.04 2.75
CA ILE A 54 -0.16 -2.88 3.58
C ILE A 54 1.35 -2.66 3.62
N PRO A 55 1.86 -1.61 2.97
CA PRO A 55 3.26 -1.21 3.10
C PRO A 55 3.65 -1.04 4.57
N PHE A 56 4.70 -1.73 5.00
CA PHE A 56 5.12 -1.74 6.39
C PHE A 56 6.63 -1.93 6.51
N ARG A 57 7.27 -1.15 7.39
CA ARG A 57 8.70 -1.27 7.69
C ARG A 57 8.93 -2.09 8.95
N PHE A 58 9.41 -3.31 8.75
CA PHE A 58 9.90 -4.17 9.82
C PHE A 58 11.21 -3.63 10.39
N LYS A 59 11.47 -3.85 11.68
CA LYS A 59 12.66 -3.35 12.37
C LYS A 59 13.97 -3.92 11.78
N ASP A 60 13.96 -5.21 11.49
CA ASP A 60 15.04 -5.98 10.88
C ASP A 60 15.09 -5.83 9.35
N LYS A 61 13.96 -5.48 8.71
CA LYS A 61 13.86 -5.23 7.27
C LYS A 61 13.19 -3.89 6.93
N PRO A 62 13.88 -2.75 7.13
CA PRO A 62 13.30 -1.42 6.88
C PRO A 62 13.08 -1.11 5.40
N ALA A 63 13.71 -1.86 4.49
CA ALA A 63 13.55 -1.77 3.03
C ALA A 63 12.73 -2.95 2.45
N GLY A 64 12.02 -3.70 3.30
CA GLY A 64 11.30 -4.91 2.93
C GLY A 64 9.84 -4.69 2.53
N ALA A 65 9.28 -5.72 1.90
CA ALA A 65 7.86 -5.80 1.54
C ALA A 65 6.98 -5.80 2.80
N GLY A 66 5.73 -5.34 2.68
CA GLY A 66 4.85 -5.04 3.81
C GLY A 66 4.14 -6.23 4.45
N VAL A 67 3.00 -5.97 5.08
CA VAL A 67 2.10 -6.99 5.65
C VAL A 67 0.98 -7.26 4.65
N CYS A 68 0.64 -8.53 4.41
CA CYS A 68 -0.54 -8.90 3.63
C CYS A 68 -1.61 -9.47 4.54
N LEU A 69 -2.85 -8.99 4.40
CA LEU A 69 -4.03 -9.54 5.05
C LEU A 69 -4.83 -10.33 4.01
N ARG A 70 -4.95 -11.64 4.22
CA ARG A 70 -5.65 -12.54 3.31
C ARG A 70 -7.00 -12.97 3.90
N ILE A 71 -8.07 -12.64 3.18
CA ILE A 71 -9.43 -13.08 3.54
C ILE A 71 -9.65 -14.44 2.89
N ASN A 72 -9.88 -15.47 3.70
CA ASN A 72 -10.17 -16.80 3.17
C ASN A 72 -11.63 -16.82 2.65
N PRO A 73 -11.86 -17.14 1.35
CA PRO A 73 -13.21 -17.20 0.79
C PRO A 73 -14.17 -18.11 1.57
N PHE A 74 -13.69 -19.21 2.15
CA PHE A 74 -14.52 -20.11 2.95
C PHE A 74 -15.10 -19.48 4.20
N PHE A 75 -14.47 -18.42 4.72
CA PHE A 75 -14.92 -17.75 5.91
C PHE A 75 -15.83 -16.57 5.60
N ILE A 76 -16.09 -16.23 4.33
CA ILE A 76 -17.00 -15.12 4.01
C ILE A 76 -18.43 -15.58 4.27
N LYS A 77 -19.04 -15.00 5.31
CA LYS A 77 -20.42 -15.25 5.70
C LYS A 77 -21.40 -14.41 4.90
N SER A 78 -21.06 -13.14 4.67
CA SER A 78 -21.85 -12.23 3.86
C SER A 78 -20.97 -11.18 3.20
N PHE A 79 -21.43 -10.72 2.05
CA PHE A 79 -20.84 -9.66 1.27
C PHE A 79 -21.93 -8.64 0.92
N ALA A 80 -21.64 -7.36 1.06
CA ALA A 80 -22.52 -6.28 0.64
C ALA A 80 -21.70 -5.16 -0.01
N TYR A 81 -22.33 -4.37 -0.86
CA TYR A 81 -21.67 -3.27 -1.54
C TYR A 81 -22.63 -2.11 -1.77
N SER A 82 -22.09 -0.91 -1.83
CA SER A 82 -22.81 0.26 -2.35
C SER A 82 -21.81 1.33 -2.77
N ASP A 83 -22.23 2.12 -3.74
CA ASP A 83 -21.57 3.36 -4.07
C ASP A 83 -21.82 4.41 -2.99
N VAL A 84 -20.80 5.21 -2.73
CA VAL A 84 -20.79 6.31 -1.77
C VAL A 84 -20.19 7.53 -2.47
N PRO A 85 -21.04 8.41 -3.03
CA PRO A 85 -20.60 9.63 -3.71
C PRO A 85 -19.93 10.64 -2.76
N THR A 86 -20.24 10.57 -1.46
CA THR A 86 -19.66 11.43 -0.43
C THR A 86 -19.03 10.54 0.66
N PRO A 87 -17.78 10.10 0.49
CA PRO A 87 -17.13 9.18 1.43
C PRO A 87 -16.93 9.80 2.82
N PRO A 88 -16.60 9.02 3.88
CA PRO A 88 -16.16 9.57 5.17
C PRO A 88 -14.84 10.35 5.07
N ASP A 89 -14.56 11.26 6.01
CA ASP A 89 -13.41 12.19 5.91
C ASP A 89 -12.05 11.51 5.74
N ALA A 90 -11.82 10.35 6.37
CA ALA A 90 -10.58 9.58 6.20
C ALA A 90 -10.43 8.99 4.79
N VAL A 91 -11.55 8.72 4.12
CA VAL A 91 -11.61 8.14 2.77
C VAL A 91 -11.60 9.23 1.70
N LYS A 92 -12.22 10.39 1.96
CA LYS A 92 -12.21 11.58 1.08
C LYS A 92 -10.82 12.07 0.72
N GLN A 93 -9.83 11.83 1.59
CA GLN A 93 -8.44 12.22 1.31
C GLN A 93 -7.80 11.40 0.19
N ILE A 94 -8.40 10.25 -0.15
CA ILE A 94 -7.86 9.29 -1.13
C ILE A 94 -8.78 9.19 -2.34
N PHE A 95 -10.10 9.27 -2.14
CA PHE A 95 -11.09 9.13 -3.20
C PHE A 95 -12.15 10.23 -3.13
N ASP A 96 -12.45 10.84 -4.27
CA ASP A 96 -13.58 11.77 -4.38
C ASP A 96 -14.93 11.03 -4.32
N ALA A 97 -15.00 9.85 -4.94
CA ALA A 97 -16.16 8.96 -4.93
C ALA A 97 -15.70 7.49 -4.82
N THR A 98 -16.47 6.68 -4.09
CA THR A 98 -16.05 5.31 -3.73
C THR A 98 -17.16 4.29 -3.89
N THR A 99 -16.77 3.03 -4.01
CA THR A 99 -17.63 1.88 -3.72
C THR A 99 -17.07 1.20 -2.47
N TYR A 100 -17.93 0.89 -1.49
CA TYR A 100 -17.51 0.04 -0.38
C TYR A 100 -17.86 -1.41 -0.62
N LEU A 101 -17.04 -2.29 -0.07
CA LEU A 101 -17.20 -3.73 -0.03
C LEU A 101 -17.21 -4.16 1.44
N ASP A 102 -18.38 -4.55 1.94
CA ASP A 102 -18.59 -5.00 3.31
C ASP A 102 -18.45 -6.51 3.39
N PHE A 103 -17.55 -6.97 4.25
CA PHE A 103 -17.32 -8.37 4.54
C PHE A 103 -17.70 -8.66 5.98
N THR A 104 -18.52 -9.69 6.18
CA THR A 104 -18.64 -10.36 7.48
C THR A 104 -18.11 -11.78 7.35
N LEU A 105 -17.27 -12.18 8.28
CA LEU A 105 -16.52 -13.43 8.26
C LEU A 105 -16.93 -14.33 9.44
N ASP A 106 -16.92 -15.64 9.22
CA ASP A 106 -17.07 -16.64 10.28
C ASP A 106 -15.76 -16.83 11.07
N ASN A 107 -14.64 -16.34 10.55
CA ASN A 107 -13.33 -16.41 11.19
C ASN A 107 -12.46 -15.18 10.84
N ARG A 108 -11.37 -15.01 11.57
CA ARG A 108 -10.45 -13.87 11.43
C ARG A 108 -9.64 -13.93 10.13
N ILE A 109 -9.19 -12.76 9.71
CA ILE A 109 -8.30 -12.59 8.56
C ILE A 109 -6.92 -13.19 8.86
N THR A 110 -6.30 -13.80 7.86
CA THR A 110 -4.94 -14.36 7.99
C THR A 110 -3.91 -13.26 7.75
N ILE A 111 -2.93 -13.13 8.65
CA ILE A 111 -1.81 -12.20 8.48
C ILE A 111 -0.63 -12.94 7.89
N LEU A 112 -0.10 -12.41 6.79
CA LEU A 112 1.04 -12.93 6.06
C LEU A 112 2.17 -11.90 6.08
N ILE A 113 3.38 -12.35 6.41
CA ILE A 113 4.61 -11.55 6.40
C ILE A 113 5.72 -12.30 5.67
N PRO A 114 6.78 -11.62 5.21
CA PRO A 114 7.93 -12.30 4.63
C PRO A 114 8.53 -13.35 5.57
N THR A 115 8.90 -14.51 5.03
CA THR A 115 9.41 -15.66 5.82
C THR A 115 10.65 -15.31 6.64
N ASP A 116 11.46 -14.41 6.12
CA ASP A 116 12.75 -13.98 6.64
C ASP A 116 12.67 -12.85 7.68
N VAL A 117 11.46 -12.41 8.06
CA VAL A 117 11.24 -11.46 9.16
C VAL A 117 11.27 -12.19 10.51
N GLU A 118 12.03 -11.65 11.46
CA GLU A 118 12.12 -12.20 12.81
C GLU A 118 10.81 -12.02 13.62
N GLU A 119 10.50 -13.01 14.47
CA GLU A 119 9.36 -12.96 15.38
C GLU A 119 9.80 -12.78 16.84
N PRO A 120 9.03 -12.04 17.67
CA PRO A 120 7.78 -11.36 17.34
C PRO A 120 7.99 -10.11 16.50
N ILE A 121 7.00 -9.75 15.68
CA ILE A 121 7.08 -8.56 14.83
C ILE A 121 7.28 -7.31 15.68
N VAL A 122 8.30 -6.54 15.34
CA VAL A 122 8.56 -5.24 15.96
C VAL A 122 8.60 -4.15 14.89
N ALA A 123 7.88 -3.07 15.14
CA ALA A 123 7.91 -1.87 14.32
C ALA A 123 9.32 -1.23 14.29
N ALA A 124 9.77 -0.80 13.12
CA ALA A 124 11.04 -0.09 12.97
C ALA A 124 11.06 1.27 13.69
N ARG A 125 9.90 1.96 13.72
CA ARG A 125 9.75 3.31 14.26
C ARG A 125 8.36 3.52 14.85
N ALA A 126 8.19 4.62 15.60
CA ALA A 126 6.91 4.94 16.25
C ALA A 126 5.72 5.00 15.27
N ARG A 127 5.94 5.44 14.02
CA ARG A 127 4.91 5.44 12.97
C ARG A 127 4.49 4.02 12.58
N SER A 128 5.43 3.12 12.28
CA SER A 128 5.12 1.71 12.02
C SER A 128 4.47 1.07 13.24
N GLY A 129 4.80 1.52 14.46
CA GLY A 129 4.12 1.08 15.69
C GLY A 129 2.62 1.31 15.62
N LYS A 130 2.19 2.52 15.23
CA LYS A 130 0.75 2.84 15.07
C LYS A 130 0.08 1.98 13.99
N VAL A 131 0.75 1.74 12.87
CA VAL A 131 0.21 0.88 11.81
C VAL A 131 0.10 -0.57 12.32
N LEU A 132 1.11 -1.06 13.05
CA LEU A 132 1.09 -2.40 13.63
C LEU A 132 -0.05 -2.58 14.64
N ASP A 133 -0.31 -1.56 15.46
CA ASP A 133 -1.43 -1.55 16.41
C ASP A 133 -2.78 -1.66 15.66
N LEU A 134 -2.95 -0.91 14.56
CA LEU A 134 -4.15 -1.00 13.72
C LEU A 134 -4.29 -2.37 13.04
N ILE A 135 -3.18 -2.97 12.57
CA ILE A 135 -3.22 -4.32 12.00
C ILE A 135 -3.56 -5.36 13.07
N HIS A 136 -3.08 -5.20 14.31
CA HIS A 136 -3.50 -6.04 15.43
C HIS A 136 -5.02 -5.95 15.66
N GLU A 137 -5.59 -4.73 15.72
CA GLU A 137 -7.04 -4.55 15.84
C GLU A 137 -7.78 -5.25 14.69
N LEU A 138 -7.35 -5.02 13.45
CA LEU A 138 -7.90 -5.67 12.24
C LEU A 138 -7.81 -7.20 12.29
N SER A 139 -6.77 -7.76 12.88
CA SER A 139 -6.61 -9.22 12.98
C SER A 139 -7.58 -9.87 13.95
N CYS A 140 -8.16 -9.09 14.86
CA CYS A 140 -9.04 -9.59 15.90
C CYS A 140 -10.53 -9.58 15.50
N ILE A 141 -10.90 -8.78 14.51
CA ILE A 141 -12.28 -8.61 14.04
C ILE A 141 -12.68 -9.67 13.00
N THR A 142 -13.99 -9.71 12.72
CA THR A 142 -14.58 -10.51 11.65
C THR A 142 -15.48 -9.70 10.73
N SER A 143 -15.65 -8.40 10.97
CA SER A 143 -16.44 -7.50 10.12
C SER A 143 -15.59 -6.31 9.71
N LEU A 144 -15.38 -6.14 8.41
CA LEU A 144 -14.60 -5.06 7.84
C LEU A 144 -15.26 -4.52 6.58
N ARG A 145 -14.94 -3.27 6.28
CA ARG A 145 -15.32 -2.56 5.07
C ARG A 145 -14.07 -2.18 4.30
N ILE A 146 -14.08 -2.40 3.00
CA ILE A 146 -13.00 -1.99 2.09
C ILE A 146 -13.57 -0.97 1.12
N TYR A 147 -13.00 0.23 1.10
CA TYR A 147 -13.31 1.26 0.12
C TYR A 147 -12.34 1.17 -1.05
N ILE A 148 -12.89 1.18 -2.26
CA ILE A 148 -12.16 1.27 -3.52
C ILE A 148 -12.72 2.43 -4.34
N GLN A 149 -11.99 2.84 -5.38
CA GLN A 149 -12.48 3.85 -6.32
C GLN A 149 -13.80 3.40 -6.97
N GLN A 150 -14.76 4.32 -7.10
CA GLN A 150 -16.05 4.01 -7.72
C GLN A 150 -15.87 3.53 -9.16
N SER A 151 -16.77 2.64 -9.60
CA SER A 151 -16.81 2.11 -10.97
C SER A 151 -15.62 1.24 -11.36
N LEU A 152 -14.76 0.83 -10.42
CA LEU A 152 -13.73 -0.18 -10.67
C LEU A 152 -14.31 -1.56 -10.97
N LEU A 153 -15.47 -1.86 -10.39
CA LEU A 153 -16.27 -3.04 -10.69
C LEU A 153 -17.63 -2.57 -11.19
N SER A 154 -18.12 -3.23 -12.24
CA SER A 154 -19.47 -3.00 -12.74
C SER A 154 -20.52 -3.53 -11.75
N PRO A 155 -21.76 -3.03 -11.81
CA PRO A 155 -22.85 -3.53 -10.98
C PRO A 155 -23.09 -5.04 -11.14
N ASP A 156 -22.92 -5.58 -12.35
CA ASP A 156 -23.09 -7.01 -12.63
C ASP A 156 -21.97 -7.86 -12.00
N GLU A 157 -20.73 -7.36 -12.00
CA GLU A 157 -19.61 -8.01 -11.32
C GLU A 157 -19.79 -8.01 -9.80
N LEU A 158 -20.20 -6.89 -9.21
CA LEU A 158 -20.50 -6.79 -7.79
C LEU A 158 -21.65 -7.73 -7.38
N LYS A 159 -22.69 -7.80 -8.22
CA LYS A 159 -23.81 -8.72 -8.03
C LYS A 159 -23.36 -10.17 -8.12
N SER A 160 -22.50 -10.51 -9.07
CA SER A 160 -21.92 -11.85 -9.21
C SER A 160 -21.17 -12.29 -7.96
N ILE A 161 -20.36 -11.40 -7.36
CA ILE A 161 -19.67 -11.67 -6.10
C ILE A 161 -20.67 -11.93 -4.97
N SER A 162 -21.70 -11.09 -4.84
CA SER A 162 -22.75 -11.25 -3.82
C SER A 162 -23.47 -12.59 -3.97
N GLU A 163 -23.90 -12.94 -5.18
CA GLU A 163 -24.59 -14.20 -5.47
C GLU A 163 -23.71 -15.42 -5.17
N ALA A 164 -22.43 -15.38 -5.55
CA ALA A 164 -21.48 -16.46 -5.29
C ALA A 164 -21.23 -16.68 -3.78
N VAL A 165 -21.21 -15.58 -3.00
CA VAL A 165 -21.12 -15.62 -1.53
C VAL A 165 -22.41 -16.19 -0.91
N GLU A 166 -23.58 -15.69 -1.33
CA GLU A 166 -24.89 -16.15 -0.83
C GLU A 166 -25.12 -17.63 -1.11
N GLN A 167 -24.72 -18.11 -2.30
CA GLN A 167 -24.81 -19.51 -2.69
C GLN A 167 -23.70 -20.38 -2.07
N ARG A 168 -22.77 -19.79 -1.29
CA ARG A 168 -21.61 -20.44 -0.68
C ARG A 168 -20.77 -21.25 -1.69
N GLN A 169 -20.64 -20.73 -2.90
CA GLN A 169 -19.93 -21.39 -4.00
C GLN A 169 -18.45 -21.03 -4.05
N ILE A 170 -18.05 -19.91 -3.46
CA ILE A 170 -16.68 -19.43 -3.47
C ILE A 170 -15.73 -20.35 -2.70
N LYS A 171 -14.57 -20.62 -3.30
CA LYS A 171 -13.48 -21.42 -2.73
C LYS A 171 -12.15 -20.69 -2.90
N PRO A 172 -11.13 -20.96 -2.08
CA PRO A 172 -9.78 -20.46 -2.32
C PRO A 172 -9.30 -20.83 -3.72
N SER A 173 -8.77 -19.84 -4.43
CA SER A 173 -8.13 -20.06 -5.72
C SER A 173 -6.98 -21.06 -5.60
N SER A 174 -6.84 -21.93 -6.60
CA SER A 174 -5.68 -22.83 -6.77
C SER A 174 -4.65 -22.25 -7.76
N ASP A 175 -4.81 -20.99 -8.15
CA ASP A 175 -3.88 -20.31 -9.06
C ASP A 175 -2.49 -20.21 -8.40
N PRO A 176 -1.43 -20.75 -9.04
CA PRO A 176 -0.06 -20.69 -8.53
C PRO A 176 0.45 -19.27 -8.26
N ASP A 177 -0.12 -18.24 -8.89
CA ASP A 177 0.29 -16.86 -8.68
C ASP A 177 -0.08 -16.33 -7.29
N TYR A 178 -1.02 -16.98 -6.60
CA TYR A 178 -1.42 -16.65 -5.24
C TYR A 178 -0.79 -17.57 -4.16
N ASP A 179 0.12 -18.45 -4.57
CA ASP A 179 0.87 -19.31 -3.66
C ASP A 179 1.73 -18.44 -2.72
N ILE A 180 1.60 -18.69 -1.41
CA ILE A 180 2.34 -17.96 -0.38
C ILE A 180 3.85 -18.06 -0.57
N SER A 181 4.37 -19.14 -1.16
CA SER A 181 5.80 -19.33 -1.43
C SER A 181 6.37 -18.36 -2.46
N ARG A 182 5.53 -17.78 -3.32
CA ARG A 182 5.93 -16.81 -4.36
C ARG A 182 5.79 -15.35 -3.92
N MET A 183 5.11 -15.12 -2.80
CA MET A 183 4.89 -13.77 -2.27
C MET A 183 6.21 -13.07 -1.92
N PHE A 184 6.14 -11.74 -1.77
CA PHE A 184 7.24 -10.90 -1.32
C PHE A 184 8.51 -11.00 -2.16
N SER A 185 8.35 -10.95 -3.50
CA SER A 185 9.45 -11.10 -4.47
C SER A 185 10.13 -12.47 -4.41
N GLY A 186 9.36 -13.52 -4.10
CA GLY A 186 9.84 -14.91 -4.06
C GLY A 186 10.53 -15.32 -2.76
N SER A 187 10.59 -14.47 -1.73
CA SER A 187 11.06 -14.89 -0.39
C SER A 187 10.04 -15.75 0.34
N GLY A 188 8.79 -15.76 -0.14
CA GLY A 188 7.68 -16.48 0.43
C GLY A 188 7.12 -15.81 1.68
N ALA A 189 5.87 -16.16 1.99
CA ALA A 189 5.15 -15.67 3.16
C ALA A 189 4.97 -16.76 4.20
N LYS A 190 4.92 -16.34 5.47
CA LYS A 190 4.49 -17.16 6.60
C LYS A 190 3.30 -16.53 7.31
N VAL A 191 2.46 -17.38 7.89
CA VAL A 191 1.35 -16.95 8.76
C VAL A 191 1.91 -16.53 10.10
N THR A 192 1.42 -15.41 10.63
CA THR A 192 1.86 -14.88 11.92
C THR A 192 0.69 -14.30 12.72
N THR A 193 0.94 -13.96 13.97
CA THR A 193 0.00 -13.23 14.83
C THR A 193 0.69 -12.00 15.38
N ILE A 194 0.03 -10.84 15.29
CA ILE A 194 0.56 -9.62 15.88
C ILE A 194 0.21 -9.63 17.37
N PRO A 195 1.16 -9.42 18.28
CA PRO A 195 0.86 -9.35 19.70
C PRO A 195 0.08 -8.07 20.02
N PRO A 196 -0.73 -8.07 21.11
CA PRO A 196 -1.42 -6.86 21.54
C PRO A 196 -0.41 -5.75 21.89
N PRO A 197 -0.78 -4.47 21.67
CA PRO A 197 0.08 -3.34 22.01
C PRO A 197 0.44 -3.38 23.49
N LYS A 198 1.72 -3.19 23.79
CA LYS A 198 2.18 -3.16 25.18
C LYS A 198 1.59 -1.94 25.89
N PRO A 199 0.99 -2.10 27.09
CA PRO A 199 0.51 -0.96 27.83
C PRO A 199 1.67 0.00 28.14
N PRO A 200 1.39 1.33 28.23
CA PRO A 200 2.42 2.30 28.55
C PRO A 200 3.11 1.90 29.86
N SER A 201 4.44 1.78 29.82
CA SER A 201 5.22 1.39 31.00
C SER A 201 5.24 2.52 32.02
N TYR A 202 4.41 2.42 33.06
CA TYR A 202 4.40 3.35 34.20
C TYR A 202 5.69 3.34 35.03
N LYS A 203 6.63 2.42 34.78
CA LYS A 203 7.94 2.38 35.47
C LYS A 203 8.82 3.60 35.20
N LYS A 204 8.48 4.46 34.23
CA LYS A 204 9.10 5.78 34.04
C LYS A 204 8.35 6.92 34.76
N ALA A 205 7.09 6.76 35.14
CA ALA A 205 6.30 7.77 35.86
C ALA A 205 6.62 7.79 37.37
N THR A 206 7.11 6.68 37.93
CA THR A 206 7.47 6.55 39.35
C THR A 206 8.93 6.89 39.66
N LYS A 207 9.75 7.25 38.67
CA LYS A 207 11.11 7.79 38.89
C LYS A 207 11.17 9.32 38.99
N THR A 208 10.03 10.00 38.95
CA THR A 208 9.95 11.40 39.33
C THR A 208 9.89 11.48 40.85
N GLN A 209 11.02 11.80 41.49
CA GLN A 209 11.03 12.28 42.87
C GLN A 209 9.96 13.39 43.01
N PRO A 210 9.25 13.48 44.15
CA PRO A 210 8.40 14.64 44.41
C PRO A 210 9.27 15.90 44.27
N PRO A 211 8.81 16.94 43.54
CA PRO A 211 9.58 18.16 43.43
C PRO A 211 9.79 18.72 44.84
N PRO A 212 11.03 19.07 45.23
CA PRO A 212 11.26 19.71 46.52
C PRO A 212 10.47 21.03 46.54
N ASN A 213 9.70 21.23 47.61
CA ASN A 213 9.00 22.47 47.87
C ASN A 213 9.99 23.64 47.83
N ALA A 214 10.01 24.37 46.72
CA ALA A 214 10.75 25.61 46.57
C ALA A 214 9.76 26.76 46.34
N PRO A 215 9.89 27.90 47.04
CA PRO A 215 8.91 28.98 46.99
C PRO A 215 8.75 29.57 45.59
N SER A 216 7.49 29.88 45.26
CA SER A 216 7.08 30.72 44.15
C SER A 216 7.83 32.06 44.19
N ASN A 217 8.82 32.23 43.32
CA ASN A 217 9.17 33.46 42.61
C ASN A 217 10.47 33.28 41.82
N ARG A 218 10.35 32.74 40.60
CA ARG A 218 11.28 33.03 39.51
C ARG A 218 10.64 32.63 38.21
N LYS A 219 10.37 33.63 37.36
CA LYS A 219 10.02 33.47 35.95
C LYS A 219 10.97 32.43 35.35
N ARG A 220 10.45 31.31 34.87
CA ARG A 220 11.25 30.32 34.13
C ARG A 220 11.89 31.06 32.95
N PRO A 221 13.21 30.96 32.73
CA PRO A 221 13.77 31.34 31.44
C PRO A 221 13.05 30.52 30.37
N ARG A 222 12.51 31.19 29.36
CA ARG A 222 12.08 30.50 28.13
C ARG A 222 13.30 29.71 27.66
N GLN A 223 13.11 28.44 27.37
CA GLN A 223 14.13 27.62 26.72
C GLN A 223 14.23 28.17 25.29
N ASP A 224 15.06 29.20 25.14
CA ASP A 224 15.38 29.77 23.85
C ASP A 224 16.02 28.66 23.00
N SER A 225 15.45 28.50 21.82
CA SER A 225 15.95 27.79 20.66
C SER A 225 17.48 27.74 20.61
N HIS A 226 18.04 26.53 20.60
CA HIS A 226 19.46 26.30 20.30
C HIS A 226 19.75 26.86 18.89
N PRO A 227 20.56 27.92 18.73
CA PRO A 227 20.86 28.51 17.43
C PRO A 227 21.58 27.53 16.49
N GLU A 228 22.33 26.58 17.07
CA GLU A 228 23.00 25.46 16.40
C GLU A 228 22.04 24.51 15.67
N PHE A 229 20.81 24.32 16.17
CA PHE A 229 19.84 23.45 15.51
C PHE A 229 19.22 24.12 14.28
N PHE A 230 18.97 25.43 14.37
CA PHE A 230 18.45 26.22 13.26
C PHE A 230 19.48 26.38 12.15
N SER A 231 20.77 26.60 12.46
CA SER A 231 21.82 26.65 11.44
C SER A 231 21.98 25.32 10.70
N GLN A 232 22.01 24.19 11.41
CA GLN A 232 22.09 22.86 10.79
C GLN A 232 20.87 22.52 9.93
N PHE A 233 19.69 23.03 10.28
CA PHE A 233 18.48 22.85 9.49
C PHE A 233 18.56 23.64 8.17
N TRP A 234 18.97 24.91 8.23
CA TRP A 234 19.15 25.76 7.05
C TRP A 234 20.27 25.24 6.12
N ASP A 235 21.39 24.75 6.67
CA ASP A 235 22.47 24.16 5.90
C ASP A 235 22.02 22.92 5.11
N LYS A 236 21.16 22.08 5.73
CA LYS A 236 20.60 20.91 5.06
C LYS A 236 19.59 21.28 3.99
N LEU A 237 18.78 22.31 4.24
CA LEU A 237 17.81 22.81 3.27
C LEU A 237 18.51 23.37 2.03
N GLN A 238 19.55 24.19 2.23
CA GLN A 238 20.34 24.78 1.15
C GLN A 238 21.09 23.71 0.32
N LYS A 239 21.58 22.64 0.98
CA LYS A 239 22.17 21.49 0.27
C LYS A 239 21.17 20.68 -0.53
N LEU A 240 19.93 20.56 -0.06
CA LEU A 240 18.85 19.90 -0.79
C LEU A 240 18.43 20.73 -2.00
N GLU A 241 18.30 22.04 -1.84
CA GLU A 241 17.98 22.97 -2.91
C GLU A 241 19.04 22.94 -4.01
N ALA A 242 20.33 23.02 -3.66
CA ALA A 242 21.42 22.88 -4.62
C ALA A 242 21.40 21.53 -5.37
N LYS A 243 21.10 20.42 -4.68
CA LYS A 243 20.95 19.11 -5.34
C LYS A 243 19.77 19.05 -6.30
N VAL A 244 18.68 19.73 -5.99
CA VAL A 244 17.51 19.80 -6.88
C VAL A 244 17.86 20.59 -8.13
N ASP A 245 18.57 21.70 -8.00
CA ASP A 245 19.03 22.51 -9.15
C ASP A 245 20.00 21.74 -10.04
N ASP A 246 20.96 21.02 -9.44
CA ASP A 246 21.88 20.15 -10.18
C ASP A 246 21.12 19.05 -10.94
N LEU A 247 20.18 18.37 -10.26
CA LEU A 247 19.35 17.33 -10.89
C LEU A 247 18.46 17.88 -12.00
N GLN A 248 17.91 19.09 -11.86
CA GLN A 248 17.12 19.73 -12.90
C GLN A 248 17.97 20.07 -14.13
N THR A 249 19.20 20.54 -13.90
CA THR A 249 20.16 20.84 -14.97
C THR A 249 20.55 19.58 -15.73
N ASP A 250 20.87 18.49 -15.01
CA ASP A 250 21.19 17.19 -15.60
C ASP A 250 20.00 16.61 -16.37
N ASN A 251 18.78 16.73 -15.84
CA ASN A 251 17.58 16.26 -16.52
C ASN A 251 17.30 17.05 -17.81
N ALA A 252 17.51 18.37 -17.79
CA ALA A 252 17.41 19.21 -18.98
C ALA A 252 18.43 18.81 -20.05
N ARG A 253 19.69 18.54 -19.64
CA ARG A 253 20.73 18.04 -20.54
C ARG A 253 20.39 16.68 -21.13
N LEU A 254 19.96 15.73 -20.31
CA LEU A 254 19.55 14.40 -20.77
C LEU A 254 18.37 14.44 -21.74
N ARG A 255 17.45 15.39 -21.57
CA ARG A 255 16.36 15.62 -22.54
C ARG A 255 16.87 16.16 -23.86
N ALA A 256 17.83 17.09 -23.84
CA ALA A 256 18.45 17.61 -25.07
C ALA A 256 19.22 16.50 -25.82
N ASP A 257 20.00 15.69 -25.11
CA ASP A 257 20.74 14.57 -25.69
C ASP A 257 19.78 13.51 -26.28
N ASN A 258 18.69 13.19 -25.56
CA ASN A 258 17.66 12.30 -26.08
C ASN A 258 16.98 12.84 -27.34
N ALA A 259 16.71 14.15 -27.41
CA ALA A 259 16.14 14.75 -28.61
C ALA A 259 17.11 14.64 -29.80
N GLN A 260 18.40 14.93 -29.58
CA GLN A 260 19.41 14.81 -30.63
C GLN A 260 19.59 13.35 -31.10
N LEU A 261 19.53 12.38 -30.18
CA LEU A 261 19.59 10.97 -30.54
C LEU A 261 18.38 10.53 -31.36
N LYS A 262 17.17 10.94 -30.97
CA LYS A 262 15.95 10.68 -31.76
C LYS A 262 16.05 11.25 -33.17
N ASP A 263 16.55 12.48 -33.33
CA ASP A 263 16.76 13.07 -34.65
C ASP A 263 17.80 12.31 -35.49
N LYS A 264 18.89 11.83 -34.87
CA LYS A 264 19.89 11.02 -35.55
C LYS A 264 19.32 9.67 -36.00
N VAL A 265 18.53 9.02 -35.15
CA VAL A 265 17.85 7.76 -35.47
C VAL A 265 16.90 7.96 -36.64
N ALA A 266 16.04 8.97 -36.60
CA ALA A 266 15.12 9.27 -37.71
C ALA A 266 15.83 9.57 -39.04
N ARG A 267 16.99 10.23 -39.01
CA ARG A 267 17.81 10.47 -40.21
C ARG A 267 18.47 9.19 -40.74
N LEU A 268 18.87 8.28 -39.86
CA LEU A 268 19.45 7.00 -40.24
C LEU A 268 18.39 6.06 -40.81
N GLU A 269 17.21 5.98 -40.18
CA GLU A 269 16.05 5.25 -40.68
C GLU A 269 15.69 5.73 -42.10
N LYS A 270 15.55 7.05 -42.31
CA LYS A 270 15.27 7.60 -43.64
C LYS A 270 16.34 7.28 -44.70
N LYS A 271 17.61 7.20 -44.30
CA LYS A 271 18.70 6.79 -45.21
C LYS A 271 18.66 5.30 -45.52
N TYR A 272 18.29 4.49 -44.54
CA TYR A 272 18.14 3.05 -44.70
C TYR A 272 16.98 2.74 -45.66
N ASP A 273 15.81 3.35 -45.45
CA ASP A 273 14.65 3.19 -46.32
C ASP A 273 14.94 3.63 -47.77
N GLY A 274 15.73 4.70 -47.95
CA GLY A 274 16.12 5.18 -49.27
C GLY A 274 17.13 4.28 -50.01
N LEU A 275 17.98 3.57 -49.27
CA LEU A 275 18.88 2.56 -49.85
C LEU A 275 18.11 1.28 -50.21
N GLU A 276 17.15 0.89 -49.38
CA GLU A 276 16.29 -0.28 -49.61
C GLU A 276 15.34 -0.07 -50.81
N GLN A 277 14.91 1.18 -51.06
CA GLN A 277 14.16 1.54 -52.28
C GLN A 277 15.05 1.58 -53.54
N GLY A 278 16.30 2.03 -53.45
CA GLY A 278 17.24 2.03 -54.56
C GLY A 278 17.61 0.63 -55.04
N ASP A 279 17.84 -0.30 -54.11
CA ASP A 279 18.12 -1.72 -54.42
C ASP A 279 16.89 -2.42 -55.05
N ALA A 280 15.67 -1.96 -54.77
CA ALA A 280 14.44 -2.50 -55.36
C ALA A 280 14.15 -1.94 -56.78
N GLU A 281 14.55 -0.69 -57.06
CA GLU A 281 14.42 -0.07 -58.39
C GLU A 281 15.50 -0.60 -59.35
N GLU A 282 16.73 -0.80 -58.89
CA GLU A 282 17.82 -1.37 -59.70
C GLU A 282 17.59 -2.86 -60.04
N ALA A 283 16.84 -3.59 -59.21
CA ALA A 283 16.38 -4.95 -59.52
C ALA A 283 15.22 -5.01 -60.54
N SER A 284 14.53 -3.89 -60.78
CA SER A 284 13.37 -3.80 -61.69
C SER A 284 13.74 -3.34 -63.11
N GLU A 285 14.90 -2.71 -63.30
CA GLU A 285 15.44 -2.34 -64.62
C GLU A 285 16.24 -3.48 -65.31
N VAL A 286 16.43 -4.61 -64.62
CA VAL A 286 17.11 -5.80 -65.17
C VAL A 286 16.09 -6.92 -65.40
N HIS A 287 15.03 -6.68 -66.18
CA HIS A 287 14.21 -7.71 -66.83
C HIS A 287 13.62 -7.23 -68.17
#